data_AF-A0A9X3NA49-F1
#
_entry.id   AF-A0A9X3NA49-F1
#
_cell.length_a   1.000
_cell.length_b   1.000
_cell.length_c   1.000
_cell.angle_alpha   90.00
_cell.angle_beta   90.00
_cell.angle_gamma   90.00
#
_symmetry.space_group_name_H-M   'P 1'
#
loop_
_entity.id
_entity.type
_entity.pdbx_description
1 polymer ?
#
loop_
_entity_poly.entity_id
_entity_poly.type
_entity_poly.pdbx_seq_one_letter_code
_entity_poly.pdbx_strand_id
1 'polypeptide(L)'
;MAAVTQDPEKTLLWEKQNRTRAAIAAIIGAAGLLVYYIAFERLRGDYPTISGLDSLERVGEGRVADLPSLRIEEFQYLQDHQVTILAIGIGAFIGFCGMAWAAGFLSVATRARAPEFRRFLIYLPIIGGVSLAIGSLVYRTSIVVLTNDFMDGPRTVAEATQLQTGTQQFAQILSGLGGVVLAIGLIFVSLNAMRVGLLTKLFGYIGIVAGAMLVIFPLPVVQVFWLAGVGVMLLGKFPGGDPPAWRTGKAEPWPGAVATAQARAERGGRTPATQPAAPEASSKTPTAGRSKRKKRH
;
A
#
# COMPACT_ATOMS: atom_id res chain seq x y z
N MET A 1 12.96 -22.17 4.16
CA MET A 1 13.81 -20.97 3.97
C MET A 1 15.12 -21.21 4.71
N ALA A 2 16.24 -21.34 4.00
CA ALA A 2 17.55 -21.59 4.60
C ALA A 2 17.98 -20.44 5.53
N ALA A 3 18.72 -20.77 6.60
CA ALA A 3 19.17 -19.81 7.60
C ALA A 3 19.99 -18.69 6.95
N VAL A 4 19.55 -17.45 7.16
CA VAL A 4 20.27 -16.23 6.81
C VAL A 4 21.62 -16.26 7.52
N THR A 5 22.69 -16.55 6.77
CA THR A 5 24.07 -16.52 7.26
C THR A 5 24.51 -15.06 7.37
N GLN A 6 25.22 -14.68 8.45
CA GLN A 6 25.84 -13.34 8.59
C GLN A 6 26.94 -13.05 7.55
N ASP A 7 27.16 -13.99 6.64
CA ASP A 7 28.09 -13.93 5.53
C ASP A 7 27.50 -13.09 4.38
N PRO A 8 28.08 -11.91 4.09
CA PRO A 8 27.58 -11.03 3.03
C PRO A 8 27.60 -11.68 1.64
N GLU A 9 28.58 -12.54 1.35
CA GLU A 9 28.70 -13.17 0.03
C GLU A 9 27.57 -14.17 -0.22
N LYS A 10 27.26 -15.00 0.78
CA LYS A 10 26.12 -15.92 0.74
C LYS A 10 24.79 -15.17 0.61
N THR A 11 24.67 -14.04 1.28
CA THR A 11 23.48 -13.18 1.16
C THR A 11 23.32 -12.64 -0.26
N LEU A 12 24.38 -12.11 -0.86
CA LEU A 12 24.36 -11.60 -2.23
C LEU A 12 24.07 -12.70 -3.26
N LEU A 13 24.59 -13.91 -3.07
CA LEU A 13 24.29 -15.05 -3.94
C LEU A 13 22.81 -15.45 -3.87
N TRP A 14 22.24 -15.53 -2.66
CA TRP A 14 20.81 -15.80 -2.47
C TRP A 14 19.95 -14.69 -3.10
N GLU A 15 20.33 -13.42 -2.92
CA GLU A 15 19.64 -12.29 -3.53
C GLU A 15 19.71 -12.36 -5.04
N LYS A 16 20.88 -12.57 -5.64
CA LYS A 16 21.03 -12.69 -7.10
C LYS A 16 20.10 -13.74 -7.71
N GLN A 17 19.91 -14.88 -7.03
CA GLN A 17 19.01 -15.95 -7.49
C GLN A 17 17.53 -15.60 -7.35
N ASN A 18 17.14 -14.89 -6.29
CA ASN A 18 15.73 -14.66 -5.94
C ASN A 18 15.20 -13.28 -6.33
N ARG A 19 16.09 -12.30 -6.55
CA ARG A 19 15.77 -10.90 -6.84
C ARG A 19 14.93 -10.75 -8.09
N THR A 20 15.25 -11.46 -9.18
CA THR A 20 14.45 -11.43 -10.41
C THR A 20 13.05 -12.00 -10.21
N ARG A 21 12.90 -13.08 -9.43
CA ARG A 21 11.60 -13.68 -9.13
C ARG A 21 10.75 -12.73 -8.29
N ALA A 22 11.35 -12.10 -7.28
CA ALA A 22 10.69 -11.09 -6.47
C ALA A 22 10.29 -9.84 -7.29
N ALA A 23 11.14 -9.43 -8.24
CA ALA A 23 10.84 -8.33 -9.15
C ALA A 23 9.63 -8.64 -10.06
N ILE A 24 9.61 -9.83 -10.67
CA ILE A 24 8.49 -10.28 -11.52
C ILE A 24 7.21 -10.36 -10.69
N ALA A 25 7.27 -10.97 -9.50
CA ALA A 25 6.12 -11.04 -8.59
C ALA A 25 5.59 -9.65 -8.20
N ALA A 26 6.48 -8.69 -7.95
CA ALA A 26 6.10 -7.31 -7.67
C ALA A 26 5.41 -6.64 -8.88
N ILE A 27 5.96 -6.78 -10.09
CA ILE A 27 5.37 -6.16 -11.30
C ILE A 27 4.01 -6.79 -11.62
N ILE A 28 3.91 -8.12 -11.57
CA ILE A 28 2.64 -8.85 -11.77
C ILE A 28 1.63 -8.44 -10.68
N GLY A 29 2.08 -8.33 -9.43
CA GLY A 29 1.22 -7.85 -8.34
C GLY A 29 0.75 -6.42 -8.55
N ALA A 30 1.61 -5.53 -9.05
CA ALA A 30 1.23 -4.14 -9.34
C ALA A 30 0.18 -4.08 -10.44
N ALA A 31 0.35 -4.88 -11.50
CA ALA A 31 -0.66 -5.02 -12.56
C ALA A 31 -1.97 -5.61 -12.02
N GLY A 32 -1.91 -6.62 -11.16
CA GLY A 32 -3.10 -7.20 -10.51
C GLY A 32 -3.86 -6.18 -9.66
N LEU A 33 -3.17 -5.40 -8.83
CA LEU A 33 -3.78 -4.33 -8.04
C LEU A 33 -4.35 -3.20 -8.92
N LEU A 34 -3.72 -2.91 -10.06
CA LEU A 34 -4.22 -1.94 -11.02
C LEU A 34 -5.51 -2.42 -11.69
N VAL A 35 -5.57 -3.68 -12.13
CA VAL A 35 -6.79 -4.31 -12.66
C VAL A 35 -7.90 -4.30 -11.61
N TYR A 36 -7.58 -4.68 -10.37
CA TYR A 36 -8.50 -4.58 -9.23
C TYR A 36 -9.09 -3.18 -9.08
N TYR A 37 -8.24 -2.16 -9.08
CA TYR A 37 -8.66 -0.77 -8.90
C TYR A 37 -9.56 -0.28 -10.03
N ILE A 38 -9.13 -0.47 -11.29
CA ILE A 38 -9.88 0.00 -12.46
C ILE A 38 -11.24 -0.71 -12.55
N ALA A 39 -11.27 -2.03 -12.32
CA ALA A 39 -12.51 -2.79 -12.35
C ALA A 39 -13.44 -2.37 -11.21
N PHE A 40 -12.90 -2.07 -10.03
CA PHE A 40 -13.68 -1.59 -8.89
C PHE A 40 -14.30 -0.21 -9.13
N GLU A 41 -13.53 0.75 -9.66
CA GLU A 41 -14.04 2.08 -10.00
C GLU A 41 -15.12 2.00 -11.10
N ARG A 42 -14.93 1.11 -12.10
CA ARG A 42 -15.95 0.87 -13.14
C ARG A 42 -17.24 0.30 -12.54
N LEU A 43 -17.14 -0.70 -11.66
CA LEU A 43 -18.31 -1.28 -10.98
C LEU A 43 -19.03 -0.26 -10.08
N ARG A 44 -18.29 0.70 -9.50
CA ARG A 44 -18.85 1.70 -8.61
C ARG A 44 -19.55 2.85 -9.35
N GLY A 45 -19.04 3.23 -10.52
CA GLY A 45 -19.55 4.37 -11.28
C GLY A 45 -21.00 4.24 -11.72
N ASP A 46 -21.43 3.02 -12.07
CA ASP A 46 -22.78 2.74 -12.58
C ASP A 46 -23.67 2.03 -11.54
N TYR A 47 -23.27 2.02 -10.26
CA TYR A 47 -23.99 1.25 -9.23
C TYR A 47 -25.36 1.89 -8.94
N PRO A 48 -26.47 1.13 -9.03
CA PRO A 48 -27.80 1.67 -8.79
C PRO A 48 -27.96 2.11 -7.33
N THR A 49 -28.59 3.27 -7.11
CA THR A 49 -28.86 3.81 -5.78
C THR A 49 -30.34 3.68 -5.45
N ILE A 50 -30.67 2.94 -4.39
CA ILE A 50 -32.05 2.87 -3.87
C ILE A 50 -32.33 4.15 -3.08
N SER A 51 -33.44 4.83 -3.40
CA SER A 51 -33.88 6.00 -2.65
C SER A 51 -34.39 5.58 -1.26
N GLY A 52 -33.96 6.30 -0.22
CA GLY A 52 -34.43 6.07 1.15
C GLY A 52 -35.93 6.37 1.33
N LEU A 53 -36.52 7.20 0.45
CA LEU A 53 -37.94 7.52 0.47
C LEU A 53 -38.79 6.32 0.01
N ASP A 54 -38.37 5.64 -1.06
CA ASP A 54 -39.05 4.45 -1.60
C ASP A 54 -39.06 3.31 -0.56
N SER A 55 -38.02 3.25 0.27
CA SER A 55 -37.93 2.28 1.37
C SER A 55 -38.92 2.59 2.50
N LEU A 56 -39.18 3.88 2.79
CA LEU A 56 -40.10 4.31 3.84
C LEU A 56 -41.58 4.18 3.41
N GLU A 57 -41.88 4.44 2.15
CA GLU A 57 -43.23 4.33 1.59
C GLU A 57 -43.77 2.89 1.73
N ARG A 58 -42.92 1.89 1.49
CA ARG A 58 -43.29 0.46 1.59
C ARG A 58 -43.49 -0.05 3.02
N VAL A 59 -42.99 0.64 4.04
CA VAL A 59 -43.25 0.26 5.44
C VAL A 59 -44.72 0.45 5.81
N GLY A 60 -45.44 1.33 5.10
CA GLY A 60 -46.88 1.55 5.30
C GLY A 60 -47.80 0.47 4.75
N GLU A 61 -47.32 -0.46 3.90
CA GLU A 61 -48.16 -1.37 3.10
C GLU A 61 -48.42 -2.76 3.72
N GLY A 62 -47.93 -3.03 4.94
CA GLY A 62 -48.22 -4.29 5.65
C GLY A 62 -47.05 -5.28 5.68
N ARG A 63 -47.28 -6.58 5.37
CA ARG A 63 -46.27 -7.66 5.51
C ARG A 63 -45.12 -7.51 4.50
N VAL A 64 -44.14 -6.66 4.84
CA VAL A 64 -42.98 -6.30 4.00
C VAL A 64 -42.16 -7.51 3.50
N ALA A 65 -42.19 -8.63 4.23
CA ALA A 65 -41.41 -9.84 3.91
C ALA A 65 -41.78 -10.48 2.56
N ASP A 66 -43.06 -10.41 2.16
CA ASP A 66 -43.59 -11.07 0.97
C ASP A 66 -43.54 -10.16 -0.28
N LEU A 67 -43.15 -8.89 -0.11
CA LEU A 67 -43.06 -7.93 -1.21
C LEU A 67 -41.81 -8.18 -2.09
N PRO A 68 -41.86 -7.83 -3.39
CA PRO A 68 -40.68 -7.82 -4.25
C PRO A 68 -39.59 -6.94 -3.66
N SER A 69 -38.37 -7.46 -3.58
CA SER A 69 -37.26 -6.72 -2.97
C SER A 69 -36.92 -5.46 -3.77
N LEU A 70 -36.71 -4.33 -3.09
CA LEU A 70 -36.15 -3.11 -3.71
C LEU A 70 -34.73 -3.34 -4.24
N ARG A 71 -34.08 -4.42 -3.81
CA ARG A 71 -32.71 -4.76 -4.21
C ARG A 71 -32.66 -5.53 -5.53
N ILE A 72 -33.79 -5.81 -6.19
CA ILE A 72 -33.81 -6.54 -7.46
C ILE A 72 -32.93 -5.84 -8.50
N GLU A 73 -32.99 -4.52 -8.60
CA GLU A 73 -32.14 -3.75 -9.52
C GLU A 73 -30.64 -3.86 -9.16
N GLU A 74 -30.30 -3.89 -7.85
CA GLU A 74 -28.92 -4.13 -7.41
C GLU A 74 -28.43 -5.52 -7.84
N PHE A 75 -29.23 -6.56 -7.60
CA PHE A 75 -28.85 -7.93 -7.96
C PHE A 75 -28.79 -8.15 -9.46
N GLN A 76 -29.70 -7.55 -10.24
CA GLN A 76 -29.61 -7.53 -11.71
C GLN A 76 -28.32 -6.86 -12.18
N TYR A 77 -28.00 -5.68 -11.64
CA TYR A 77 -26.76 -4.98 -11.96
C TYR A 77 -25.52 -5.84 -11.64
N LEU A 78 -25.48 -6.47 -10.47
CA LEU A 78 -24.40 -7.37 -10.07
C LEU A 78 -24.32 -8.62 -10.97
N GLN A 79 -25.46 -9.14 -11.44
CA GLN A 79 -25.53 -10.27 -12.37
C GLN A 79 -24.92 -9.89 -13.73
N ASP A 80 -25.27 -8.73 -14.25
CA ASP A 80 -24.75 -8.21 -15.52
C ASP A 80 -23.24 -7.93 -15.45
N HIS A 81 -22.72 -7.61 -14.25
CA HIS A 81 -21.32 -7.27 -14.02
C HIS A 81 -20.50 -8.40 -13.36
N GLN A 82 -20.96 -9.65 -13.38
CA GLN A 82 -20.24 -10.77 -12.75
C GLN A 82 -18.79 -10.92 -13.21
N VAL A 83 -18.52 -10.73 -14.50
CA VAL A 83 -17.16 -10.78 -15.04
C VAL A 83 -16.27 -9.69 -14.42
N THR A 84 -16.81 -8.48 -14.25
CA THR A 84 -16.11 -7.37 -13.57
C THR A 84 -15.86 -7.71 -12.10
N ILE A 85 -16.84 -8.28 -11.40
CA ILE A 85 -16.70 -8.71 -10.00
C ILE A 85 -15.61 -9.77 -9.84
N LEU A 86 -15.55 -10.75 -10.74
CA LEU A 86 -14.50 -11.77 -10.74
C LEU A 86 -13.13 -11.16 -11.09
N ALA A 87 -13.06 -10.23 -12.04
CA ALA A 87 -11.83 -9.51 -12.36
C ALA A 87 -11.28 -8.72 -11.15
N ILE A 88 -12.16 -8.11 -10.35
CA ILE A 88 -11.80 -7.48 -9.07
C ILE A 88 -11.18 -8.54 -8.13
N GLY A 89 -11.84 -9.69 -7.95
CA GLY A 89 -11.35 -10.76 -7.07
C GLY A 89 -9.99 -11.32 -7.49
N ILE A 90 -9.83 -11.63 -8.77
CA ILE A 90 -8.59 -12.18 -9.35
C ILE A 90 -7.47 -11.13 -9.31
N GLY A 91 -7.77 -9.88 -9.66
CA GLY A 91 -6.81 -8.77 -9.59
C GLY A 91 -6.30 -8.56 -8.17
N ALA A 92 -7.19 -8.55 -7.17
CA ALA A 92 -6.82 -8.46 -5.76
C ALA A 92 -5.96 -9.65 -5.34
N PHE A 93 -6.34 -10.87 -5.71
CA PHE A 93 -5.61 -12.09 -5.36
C PHE A 93 -4.17 -12.06 -5.89
N ILE A 94 -3.99 -11.79 -7.18
CA ILE A 94 -2.67 -11.66 -7.82
C ILE A 94 -1.88 -10.51 -7.18
N GLY A 95 -2.56 -9.38 -6.97
CA GLY A 95 -1.98 -8.18 -6.40
C GLY A 95 -1.37 -8.38 -5.02
N PHE A 96 -2.18 -8.90 -4.09
CA PHE A 96 -1.76 -9.11 -2.72
C PHE A 96 -0.78 -10.29 -2.57
N CYS A 97 -0.87 -11.34 -3.41
CA CYS A 97 0.16 -12.38 -3.47
C CYS A 97 1.51 -11.83 -3.94
N GLY A 98 1.51 -10.99 -4.99
CA GLY A 98 2.72 -10.34 -5.48
C GLY A 98 3.35 -9.42 -4.42
N MET A 99 2.51 -8.66 -3.71
CA MET A 99 2.95 -7.81 -2.59
C MET A 99 3.51 -8.63 -1.42
N ALA A 100 2.84 -9.72 -1.04
CA ALA A 100 3.29 -10.64 0.00
C ALA A 100 4.68 -11.21 -0.31
N TRP A 101 4.89 -11.64 -1.56
CA TRP A 101 6.15 -12.19 -2.01
C TRP A 101 7.28 -11.14 -2.04
N ALA A 102 7.02 -9.95 -2.60
CA ALA A 102 8.00 -8.88 -2.69
C ALA A 102 8.39 -8.35 -1.30
N ALA A 103 7.41 -8.11 -0.42
CA ALA A 103 7.66 -7.70 0.95
C ALA A 103 8.35 -8.80 1.75
N GLY A 104 7.97 -10.07 1.59
CA GLY A 104 8.64 -11.21 2.23
C GLY A 104 10.11 -11.33 1.82
N PHE A 105 10.42 -11.15 0.52
CA PHE A 105 11.79 -11.09 0.03
C PHE A 105 12.58 -9.96 0.69
N LEU A 106 12.01 -8.74 0.74
CA LEU A 106 12.62 -7.61 1.43
C LEU A 106 12.83 -7.87 2.93
N SER A 107 11.91 -8.55 3.61
CA SER A 107 12.07 -8.92 5.02
C SER A 107 13.29 -9.82 5.24
N VAL A 108 13.48 -10.82 4.38
CA VAL A 108 14.62 -11.75 4.46
C VAL A 108 15.94 -11.00 4.22
N ALA A 109 15.99 -10.17 3.16
CA ALA A 109 17.15 -9.34 2.86
C ALA A 109 17.46 -8.35 4.00
N THR A 110 16.43 -7.76 4.61
CA THR A 110 16.56 -6.83 5.74
C THR A 110 17.15 -7.53 6.96
N ARG A 111 16.64 -8.73 7.28
CA ARG A 111 17.14 -9.53 8.40
C ARG A 111 18.60 -9.94 8.25
N ALA A 112 19.06 -10.16 7.02
CA ALA A 112 20.48 -10.47 6.75
C ALA A 112 21.42 -9.35 7.17
N ARG A 113 20.91 -8.12 7.22
CA ARG A 113 21.67 -6.91 7.50
C ARG A 113 21.40 -6.34 8.90
N ALA A 114 20.24 -6.61 9.47
CA ALA A 114 19.82 -6.11 10.78
C ALA A 114 19.49 -7.28 11.74
N PRO A 115 20.40 -7.68 12.64
CA PRO A 115 20.17 -8.75 13.61
C PRO A 115 19.00 -8.48 14.57
N GLU A 116 18.73 -7.20 14.84
CA GLU A 116 17.59 -6.71 15.62
C GLU A 116 16.23 -6.96 14.94
N PHE A 117 16.21 -7.20 13.63
CA PHE A 117 14.99 -7.52 12.89
C PHE A 117 14.50 -8.92 13.23
N ARG A 118 13.44 -8.99 14.03
CA ARG A 118 12.93 -10.24 14.60
C ARG A 118 12.45 -11.20 13.51
N ARG A 119 12.76 -12.49 13.69
CA ARG A 119 12.48 -13.56 12.69
C ARG A 119 11.01 -13.62 12.29
N PHE A 120 10.09 -13.43 13.24
CA PHE A 120 8.66 -13.53 12.99
C PHE A 120 8.13 -12.43 12.05
N LEU A 121 8.80 -11.27 12.00
CA LEU A 121 8.43 -10.15 11.12
C LEU A 121 8.57 -10.49 9.63
N ILE A 122 9.33 -11.52 9.28
CA ILE A 122 9.39 -12.04 7.90
C ILE A 122 8.05 -12.62 7.46
N TYR A 123 7.34 -13.28 8.38
CA TYR A 123 6.13 -14.00 8.05
C TYR A 123 4.89 -13.11 8.03
N LEU A 124 4.91 -11.95 8.70
CA LEU A 124 3.78 -11.02 8.71
C LEU A 124 3.29 -10.63 7.30
N PRO A 125 4.12 -10.06 6.40
CA PRO A 125 3.64 -9.69 5.07
C PRO A 125 3.20 -10.90 4.24
N ILE A 126 3.78 -12.07 4.47
CA ILE A 126 3.43 -13.30 3.75
C ILE A 126 2.04 -13.79 4.19
N ILE A 127 1.86 -14.00 5.49
CA ILE A 127 0.59 -14.47 6.07
C ILE A 127 -0.51 -13.45 5.82
N GLY A 128 -0.26 -12.18 6.10
CA GLY A 128 -1.24 -11.12 5.90
C GLY A 128 -1.66 -10.97 4.43
N GLY A 129 -0.68 -10.93 3.51
CA GLY A 129 -0.96 -10.76 2.10
C GLY A 129 -1.66 -11.96 1.46
N VAL A 130 -1.30 -13.19 1.84
CA VAL A 130 -2.01 -14.40 1.36
C VAL A 130 -3.42 -14.49 1.93
N SER A 131 -3.61 -14.23 3.22
CA SER A 131 -4.96 -14.21 3.83
C SER A 131 -5.84 -13.13 3.21
N LEU A 132 -5.30 -11.93 2.97
CA LEU A 132 -6.01 -10.85 2.29
C LEU A 132 -6.37 -11.23 0.85
N ALA A 133 -5.43 -11.84 0.10
CA ALA A 133 -5.65 -12.30 -1.27
C ALA A 133 -6.80 -13.32 -1.34
N ILE A 134 -6.74 -14.36 -0.52
CA ILE A 134 -7.75 -15.43 -0.48
C ILE A 134 -9.09 -14.88 0.00
N GLY A 135 -9.12 -14.13 1.11
CA GLY A 135 -10.36 -13.55 1.63
C GLY A 135 -11.03 -12.63 0.63
N SER A 136 -10.25 -11.81 -0.11
CA SER A 136 -10.79 -10.94 -1.16
C SER A 136 -11.40 -11.75 -2.31
N LEU A 137 -10.73 -12.80 -2.79
CA LEU A 137 -11.24 -13.65 -3.87
C LEU A 137 -12.52 -14.37 -3.47
N VAL A 138 -12.51 -15.02 -2.30
CA VAL A 138 -13.68 -15.76 -1.77
C VAL A 138 -14.86 -14.83 -1.55
N TYR A 139 -14.63 -13.60 -1.08
CA TYR A 139 -15.68 -12.61 -0.91
C TYR A 139 -16.33 -12.25 -2.25
N ARG A 140 -15.54 -12.03 -3.30
CA ARG A 140 -16.07 -11.70 -4.64
C ARG A 140 -16.80 -12.88 -5.28
N THR A 141 -16.29 -14.10 -5.16
CA THR A 141 -17.00 -15.29 -5.66
C THR A 141 -18.31 -15.52 -4.90
N SER A 142 -18.32 -15.25 -3.58
CA SER A 142 -19.55 -15.36 -2.77
C SER A 142 -20.63 -14.39 -3.26
N ILE A 143 -20.28 -13.14 -3.59
CA ILE A 143 -21.25 -12.19 -4.17
C ILE A 143 -21.85 -12.73 -5.46
N VAL A 144 -21.04 -13.28 -6.36
CA VAL A 144 -21.52 -13.82 -7.64
C VAL A 144 -22.48 -15.00 -7.43
N VAL A 145 -22.13 -15.94 -6.56
CA VAL A 145 -23.00 -17.09 -6.22
C VAL A 145 -24.31 -16.62 -5.62
N LEU A 146 -24.26 -15.76 -4.60
CA LEU A 146 -25.47 -15.23 -3.95
C LEU A 146 -26.37 -14.44 -4.89
N THR A 147 -25.77 -13.72 -5.84
CA THR A 147 -26.52 -12.96 -6.84
C THR A 147 -27.26 -13.91 -7.78
N ASN A 148 -26.63 -14.99 -8.23
CA ASN A 148 -27.29 -16.00 -9.05
C ASN A 148 -28.42 -16.70 -8.28
N ASP A 149 -28.15 -17.13 -7.04
CA ASP A 149 -29.14 -17.80 -6.20
C ASP A 149 -30.39 -16.92 -5.98
N PHE A 150 -30.20 -15.62 -5.71
CA PHE A 150 -31.31 -14.67 -5.58
C PHE A 150 -32.08 -14.48 -6.87
N MET A 151 -31.37 -14.36 -8.00
CA MET A 151 -31.98 -14.07 -9.29
C MET A 151 -32.75 -15.27 -9.85
N ASP A 152 -32.36 -16.48 -9.50
CA ASP A 152 -33.09 -17.71 -9.86
C ASP A 152 -34.25 -18.01 -8.88
N GLY A 153 -34.27 -17.37 -7.71
CA GLY A 153 -35.28 -17.54 -6.66
C GLY A 153 -36.53 -16.64 -6.77
N PRO A 154 -37.40 -16.66 -5.75
CA PRO A 154 -38.61 -15.81 -5.64
C PRO A 154 -38.38 -14.29 -5.62
N ARG A 155 -37.17 -13.80 -5.32
CA ARG A 155 -36.78 -12.37 -5.31
C ARG A 155 -37.53 -11.52 -4.29
N THR A 156 -37.88 -12.10 -3.15
CA THR A 156 -38.60 -11.42 -2.05
C THR A 156 -37.65 -10.77 -1.04
N VAL A 157 -38.17 -9.89 -0.19
CA VAL A 157 -37.39 -9.28 0.90
C VAL A 157 -36.88 -10.32 1.90
N ALA A 158 -37.71 -11.34 2.21
CA ALA A 158 -37.31 -12.42 3.11
C ALA A 158 -36.07 -13.17 2.61
N GLU A 159 -36.05 -13.52 1.32
CA GLU A 159 -34.93 -14.20 0.68
C GLU A 159 -33.68 -13.32 0.63
N ALA A 160 -33.83 -12.05 0.22
CA ALA A 160 -32.74 -11.06 0.20
C ALA A 160 -32.04 -10.91 1.56
N THR A 161 -32.77 -11.09 2.66
CA THR A 161 -32.25 -10.99 4.03
C THR A 161 -31.55 -12.28 4.48
N GLN A 162 -31.99 -13.44 4.00
CA GLN A 162 -31.43 -14.75 4.36
C GLN A 162 -30.16 -15.11 3.58
N LEU A 163 -29.92 -14.44 2.44
CA LEU A 163 -28.76 -14.70 1.56
C LEU A 163 -27.40 -14.33 2.16
N GLN A 164 -27.34 -13.70 3.33
CA GLN A 164 -26.05 -13.40 3.96
C GLN A 164 -25.41 -14.69 4.52
N THR A 165 -24.58 -15.35 3.71
CA THR A 165 -23.96 -16.63 4.08
C THR A 165 -22.79 -16.46 5.04
N GLY A 166 -22.56 -17.48 5.86
CA GLY A 166 -21.36 -17.57 6.71
C GLY A 166 -20.06 -17.50 5.92
N THR A 167 -20.05 -17.95 4.66
CA THR A 167 -18.90 -17.85 3.75
C THR A 167 -18.50 -16.41 3.46
N GLN A 168 -19.48 -15.54 3.15
CA GLN A 168 -19.20 -14.13 2.90
C GLN A 168 -18.65 -13.43 4.15
N GLN A 169 -19.24 -13.71 5.32
CA GLN A 169 -18.77 -13.16 6.60
C GLN A 169 -17.35 -13.65 6.94
N PHE A 170 -17.09 -14.95 6.78
CA PHE A 170 -15.77 -15.53 6.96
C PHE A 170 -14.73 -14.87 6.05
N ALA A 171 -15.05 -14.68 4.76
CA ALA A 171 -14.16 -14.03 3.80
C ALA A 171 -13.88 -12.57 4.16
N GLN A 172 -14.88 -11.84 4.67
CA GLN A 172 -14.72 -10.47 5.16
C GLN A 172 -13.81 -10.39 6.39
N ILE A 173 -13.97 -11.30 7.36
CA ILE A 173 -13.11 -11.38 8.54
C ILE A 173 -11.68 -11.75 8.13
N LEU A 174 -11.53 -12.76 7.28
CA LEU A 174 -10.23 -13.23 6.80
C LEU A 174 -9.48 -12.12 6.04
N SER A 175 -10.17 -11.41 5.15
CA SER A 175 -9.59 -10.29 4.41
C SER A 175 -9.26 -9.11 5.33
N GLY A 176 -10.14 -8.74 6.26
CA GLY A 176 -9.88 -7.67 7.23
C GLY A 176 -8.66 -7.95 8.11
N LEU A 177 -8.58 -9.15 8.72
CA LEU A 177 -7.42 -9.56 9.52
C LEU A 177 -6.15 -9.66 8.68
N GLY A 178 -6.25 -10.23 7.46
CA GLY A 178 -5.14 -10.27 6.52
C GLY A 178 -4.60 -8.88 6.19
N GLY A 179 -5.49 -7.91 5.95
CA GLY A 179 -5.15 -6.52 5.69
C GLY A 179 -4.37 -5.88 6.83
N VAL A 180 -4.82 -6.05 8.08
CA VAL A 180 -4.11 -5.52 9.26
C VAL A 180 -2.73 -6.16 9.42
N VAL A 181 -2.62 -7.48 9.30
CA VAL A 181 -1.34 -8.20 9.42
C VAL A 181 -0.36 -7.79 8.31
N LEU A 182 -0.85 -7.64 7.08
CA LEU A 182 -0.07 -7.16 5.95
C LEU A 182 0.39 -5.71 6.13
N ALA A 183 -0.50 -4.83 6.61
CA ALA A 183 -0.17 -3.44 6.90
C ALA A 183 0.98 -3.32 7.89
N ILE A 184 0.89 -4.04 9.02
CA ILE A 184 1.94 -4.09 10.04
C ILE A 184 3.24 -4.62 9.43
N GLY A 185 3.18 -5.74 8.70
CA GLY A 185 4.33 -6.32 8.02
C GLY A 185 5.01 -5.33 7.07
N LEU A 186 4.22 -4.66 6.23
CA LEU A 186 4.72 -3.70 5.24
C LEU A 186 5.37 -2.48 5.89
N ILE A 187 4.80 -1.95 6.97
CA ILE A 187 5.35 -0.83 7.74
C ILE A 187 6.71 -1.22 8.35
N PHE A 188 6.78 -2.35 9.06
CA PHE A 188 8.02 -2.80 9.69
C PHE A 188 9.11 -3.10 8.65
N VAL A 189 8.76 -3.75 7.55
CA VAL A 189 9.71 -4.05 6.46
C VAL A 189 10.21 -2.76 5.83
N SER A 190 9.33 -1.82 5.51
CA SER A 190 9.72 -0.57 4.85
C SER A 190 10.63 0.29 5.73
N LEU A 191 10.33 0.38 7.03
CA LEU A 191 11.17 1.08 8.00
C LEU A 191 12.56 0.48 8.11
N ASN A 192 12.64 -0.84 8.28
CA ASN A 192 13.93 -1.51 8.49
C ASN A 192 14.74 -1.63 7.19
N ALA A 193 14.10 -1.90 6.06
CA ALA A 193 14.74 -1.95 4.74
C ALA A 193 15.34 -0.59 4.35
N MET A 194 14.69 0.52 4.69
CA MET A 194 15.25 1.86 4.49
C MET A 194 16.46 2.11 5.41
N ARG A 195 16.40 1.66 6.68
CA ARG A 195 17.51 1.81 7.64
C ARG A 195 18.78 1.07 7.21
N VAL A 196 18.63 -0.16 6.69
CA VAL A 196 19.77 -0.94 6.19
C VAL A 196 20.19 -0.56 4.77
N GLY A 197 19.49 0.37 4.13
CA GLY A 197 19.80 0.87 2.79
C GLY A 197 19.41 -0.06 1.64
N LEU A 198 18.42 -0.96 1.85
CA LEU A 198 17.80 -1.75 0.78
C LEU A 198 16.74 -0.95 0.01
N LEU A 199 16.05 -0.05 0.70
CA LEU A 199 15.12 0.91 0.10
C LEU A 199 15.69 2.33 0.20
N THR A 200 15.40 3.16 -0.80
CA THR A 200 15.61 4.61 -0.67
C THR A 200 14.65 5.19 0.36
N LYS A 201 14.96 6.36 0.92
CA LYS A 201 14.09 7.00 1.93
C LYS A 201 12.68 7.25 1.42
N LEU A 202 12.56 7.71 0.17
CA LEU A 202 11.28 7.92 -0.51
C LEU A 202 10.45 6.64 -0.53
N PHE A 203 11.01 5.53 -1.02
CA PHE A 203 10.29 4.27 -1.10
C PHE A 203 10.01 3.62 0.27
N GLY A 204 10.85 3.89 1.28
CA GLY A 204 10.56 3.56 2.66
C GLY A 204 9.30 4.26 3.19
N TYR A 205 9.20 5.59 2.99
CA TYR A 205 8.00 6.34 3.40
C TYR A 205 6.75 5.94 2.62
N ILE A 206 6.87 5.77 1.31
CA ILE A 206 5.75 5.30 0.48
C ILE A 206 5.27 3.92 0.96
N GLY A 207 6.17 3.01 1.32
CA GLY A 207 5.79 1.69 1.84
C GLY A 207 5.08 1.74 3.18
N ILE A 208 5.47 2.66 4.06
CA ILE A 208 4.76 2.90 5.33
C ILE A 208 3.36 3.43 5.07
N VAL A 209 3.22 4.43 4.18
CA VAL A 209 1.91 4.99 3.80
C VAL A 209 1.05 3.92 3.12
N ALA A 210 1.61 3.13 2.21
CA ALA A 210 0.94 2.00 1.58
C ALA A 210 0.39 1.00 2.60
N GLY A 211 1.17 0.70 3.65
CA GLY A 211 0.74 -0.15 4.76
C GLY A 211 -0.40 0.48 5.56
N ALA A 212 -0.26 1.73 5.98
CA ALA A 212 -1.30 2.45 6.73
C ALA A 212 -2.62 2.57 5.95
N MET A 213 -2.55 2.81 4.64
CA MET A 213 -3.71 2.93 3.76
C MET A 213 -4.49 1.63 3.63
N LEU A 214 -3.88 0.45 3.78
CA LEU A 214 -4.64 -0.81 3.79
C LEU A 214 -5.71 -0.87 4.91
N VAL A 215 -5.53 -0.10 5.98
CA VAL A 215 -6.44 -0.09 7.14
C VAL A 215 -7.27 1.19 7.21
N ILE A 216 -6.65 2.35 6.99
CA ILE A 216 -7.32 3.65 7.17
C ILE A 216 -8.20 4.01 5.96
N PHE A 217 -7.65 3.85 4.77
CA PHE A 217 -8.32 4.25 3.54
C PHE A 217 -7.83 3.39 2.37
N PRO A 218 -8.52 2.28 2.05
CA PRO A 218 -8.03 1.22 1.18
C PRO A 218 -8.07 1.61 -0.31
N LEU A 219 -7.37 2.68 -0.67
CA LEU A 219 -7.06 2.99 -2.07
C LEU A 219 -5.74 2.31 -2.44
N PRO A 220 -5.75 1.40 -3.43
CA PRO A 220 -4.58 0.61 -3.82
C PRO A 220 -3.54 1.43 -4.62
N VAL A 221 -3.80 2.70 -4.95
CA VAL A 221 -2.95 3.51 -5.84
C VAL A 221 -1.51 3.61 -5.30
N VAL A 222 -1.36 3.82 -3.99
CA VAL A 222 -0.04 3.94 -3.36
C VAL A 222 0.67 2.59 -3.33
N GLN A 223 -0.06 1.49 -3.13
CA GLN A 223 0.43 0.12 -3.12
C GLN A 223 0.89 -0.27 -4.54
N VAL A 224 0.13 0.06 -5.58
CA VAL A 224 0.50 -0.13 -7.00
C VAL A 224 1.81 0.59 -7.28
N PHE A 225 1.90 1.88 -6.95
CA PHE A 225 3.10 2.68 -7.18
C PHE A 225 4.31 2.12 -6.41
N TRP A 226 4.12 1.81 -5.13
CA TRP A 226 5.17 1.23 -4.30
C TRP A 226 5.68 -0.10 -4.87
N LEU A 227 4.76 -0.99 -5.22
CA LEU A 227 5.08 -2.34 -5.68
C LEU A 227 5.72 -2.32 -7.07
N ALA A 228 5.24 -1.46 -7.98
CA ALA A 228 5.87 -1.25 -9.28
C ALA A 228 7.29 -0.70 -9.13
N GLY A 229 7.48 0.31 -8.28
CA GLY A 229 8.81 0.90 -8.06
C GLY A 229 9.78 -0.05 -7.35
N VAL A 230 9.31 -0.85 -6.39
CA VAL A 230 10.10 -1.96 -5.81
C VAL A 230 10.44 -2.99 -6.88
N GLY A 231 9.50 -3.36 -7.75
CA GLY A 231 9.76 -4.27 -8.88
C GLY A 231 10.86 -3.76 -9.79
N VAL A 232 10.79 -2.49 -10.22
CA VAL A 232 11.83 -1.83 -11.04
C VAL A 232 13.17 -1.77 -10.30
N MET A 233 13.15 -1.48 -9.00
CA MET A 233 14.34 -1.47 -8.16
C MET A 233 14.98 -2.86 -8.08
N LEU A 234 14.18 -3.90 -7.89
CA LEU A 234 14.67 -5.28 -7.87
C LEU A 234 15.20 -5.72 -9.24
N LEU A 235 14.76 -5.14 -10.36
CA LEU A 235 15.37 -5.38 -11.68
C LEU A 235 16.71 -4.65 -11.89
N GLY A 236 17.18 -3.83 -10.96
CA GLY A 236 18.40 -3.03 -11.12
C GLY A 236 18.24 -1.85 -12.08
N LYS A 237 17.00 -1.45 -12.37
CA LYS A 237 16.65 -0.36 -13.31
C LYS A 237 16.18 0.91 -12.61
N PHE A 238 16.48 1.05 -11.32
CA PHE A 238 16.03 2.21 -10.55
C PHE A 238 16.74 3.50 -10.99
N PRO A 239 16.01 4.63 -11.15
CA PRO A 239 16.64 5.91 -11.47
C PRO A 239 17.59 6.33 -10.35
N GLY A 240 18.88 6.46 -10.66
CA GLY A 240 19.94 6.73 -9.67
C GLY A 240 20.75 5.50 -9.25
N GLY A 241 20.45 4.32 -9.79
CA GLY A 241 21.18 3.07 -9.54
C GLY A 241 20.69 2.31 -8.31
N ASP A 242 21.37 1.19 -8.04
CA ASP A 242 21.04 0.31 -6.92
C ASP A 242 21.45 0.91 -5.57
N PRO A 243 20.60 0.76 -4.53
CA PRO A 243 20.99 1.00 -3.16
C PRO A 243 22.30 0.26 -2.75
N PRO A 244 23.19 0.85 -1.90
CA PRO A 244 24.54 0.35 -1.67
C PRO A 244 24.52 -1.04 -1.04
N ALA A 245 23.53 -1.28 -0.18
CA ALA A 245 23.31 -2.56 0.48
C ALA A 245 23.06 -3.73 -0.49
N TRP A 246 22.57 -3.46 -1.72
CA TRP A 246 22.44 -4.48 -2.77
C TRP A 246 23.77 -4.85 -3.42
N ARG A 247 24.80 -4.01 -3.27
CA ARG A 247 26.14 -4.26 -3.82
C ARG A 247 27.05 -4.93 -2.81
N THR A 248 26.98 -4.50 -1.55
CA THR A 248 27.93 -4.94 -0.52
C THR A 248 27.40 -6.07 0.34
N GLY A 249 26.08 -6.31 0.33
CA GLY A 249 25.45 -7.30 1.21
C GLY A 249 25.43 -6.89 2.68
N LYS A 250 25.93 -5.70 3.01
CA LYS A 250 26.01 -5.15 4.37
C LYS A 250 24.96 -4.06 4.58
N ALA A 251 24.68 -3.75 5.84
CA ALA A 251 23.83 -2.62 6.20
C ALA A 251 24.58 -1.32 5.88
N GLU A 252 24.13 -0.60 4.86
CA GLU A 252 24.71 0.67 4.45
C GLU A 252 23.57 1.68 4.21
N PRO A 253 23.23 2.49 5.23
CA PRO A 253 22.14 3.45 5.11
C PRO A 253 22.31 4.38 3.90
N TRP A 254 21.21 4.66 3.19
CA TRP A 254 21.26 5.56 2.03
C TRP A 254 21.72 6.97 2.46
N PRO A 255 22.77 7.54 1.83
CA PRO A 255 23.25 8.87 2.17
C PRO A 255 22.12 9.90 2.03
N GLY A 256 22.04 10.83 2.98
CA GLY A 256 21.05 11.91 2.93
C GLY A 256 21.25 12.77 1.68
N ALA A 257 20.18 13.35 1.13
CA ALA A 257 20.24 14.18 -0.07
C ALA A 257 21.26 15.32 0.03
N VAL A 258 21.41 15.90 1.23
CA VAL A 258 22.43 16.92 1.54
C VAL A 258 23.84 16.36 1.45
N ALA A 259 24.10 15.18 2.01
CA ALA A 259 25.40 14.53 1.96
C ALA A 259 25.77 14.12 0.52
N THR A 260 24.81 13.66 -0.29
CA THR A 260 25.04 13.33 -1.71
C THR A 260 25.26 14.58 -2.56
N ALA A 261 24.55 15.68 -2.27
CA ALA A 261 24.75 16.98 -2.91
C ALA A 261 26.10 17.59 -2.54
N GLN A 262 26.52 17.51 -1.27
CA GLN A 262 27.84 17.91 -0.80
C GLN A 262 28.94 17.07 -1.44
N ALA A 263 28.82 15.74 -1.44
CA ALA A 263 29.78 14.86 -2.10
C ALA A 263 29.88 15.11 -3.63
N ARG A 264 28.78 15.51 -4.28
CA ARG A 264 28.80 15.96 -5.68
C ARG A 264 29.41 17.35 -5.85
N ALA A 265 29.17 18.29 -4.93
CA ALA A 265 29.78 19.62 -4.96
C ALA A 265 31.30 19.53 -4.75
N GLU A 266 31.73 18.67 -3.83
CA GLU A 266 33.14 18.35 -3.54
C GLU A 266 33.81 17.64 -4.73
N ARG A 267 33.17 16.63 -5.33
CA ARG A 267 33.71 15.96 -6.54
C ARG A 267 33.64 16.81 -7.80
N GLY A 268 32.69 17.74 -7.88
CA GLY A 268 32.47 18.62 -9.02
C GLY A 268 33.34 19.87 -9.00
N GLY A 269 34.21 20.05 -8.00
CA GLY A 269 35.14 21.19 -7.92
C GLY A 269 34.44 22.55 -7.92
N ARG A 270 33.16 22.62 -7.55
CA ARG A 270 32.43 23.88 -7.47
C ARG A 270 32.63 24.42 -6.06
N THR A 271 33.66 25.24 -5.92
CA THR A 271 33.85 26.11 -4.75
C THR A 271 32.50 26.75 -4.41
N PRO A 272 32.01 26.65 -3.17
CA PRO A 272 30.83 27.40 -2.77
C PRO A 272 31.10 28.86 -3.11
N ALA A 273 30.25 29.46 -3.95
CA ALA A 273 30.31 30.90 -4.17
C ALA A 273 30.24 31.56 -2.79
N THR A 274 31.32 32.25 -2.45
CA THR A 274 31.46 33.06 -1.25
C THR A 274 30.17 33.85 -1.08
N GLN A 275 29.50 33.60 0.05
CA GLN A 275 28.39 34.40 0.53
C GLN A 275 28.82 35.87 0.45
N PRO A 276 28.11 36.77 -0.26
CA PRO A 276 28.45 38.18 -0.24
C PRO A 276 28.39 38.64 1.21
N ALA A 277 29.53 39.12 1.70
CA ALA A 277 29.69 39.64 3.06
C ALA A 277 28.57 40.64 3.36
N ALA A 278 27.89 40.42 4.49
CA ALA A 278 27.10 41.46 5.12
C ALA A 278 28.03 42.68 5.35
N PRO A 279 27.63 43.89 4.96
CA PRO A 279 28.47 45.05 5.21
C PRO A 279 28.57 45.28 6.72
N GLU A 280 29.80 45.15 7.23
CA GLU A 280 30.21 45.53 8.56
C GLU A 280 29.84 47.00 8.82
N ALA A 281 29.26 47.21 10.00
CA ALA A 281 29.07 48.50 10.60
C ALA A 281 30.41 49.26 10.72
N SER A 282 30.50 50.44 10.10
CA SER A 282 31.55 51.41 10.40
C SER A 282 30.98 52.52 11.27
N SER A 283 31.64 52.69 12.41
CA SER A 283 31.34 53.57 13.53
C SER A 283 31.62 55.05 13.21
N LYS A 284 30.70 55.94 13.62
CA LYS A 284 31.04 57.32 14.03
C LYS A 284 30.32 57.68 15.33
N THR A 285 31.16 57.79 16.36
CA THR A 285 31.19 58.43 17.68
C THR A 285 30.00 59.30 18.17
N PRO A 286 29.72 59.33 19.49
CA PRO A 286 28.47 59.84 20.06
C PRO A 286 28.54 61.32 20.45
N THR A 287 27.39 62.01 20.47
CA THR A 287 27.22 63.24 21.24
C THR A 287 25.80 63.34 21.80
N ALA A 288 25.75 63.75 23.06
CA ALA A 288 24.59 63.78 23.95
C ALA A 288 23.44 64.68 23.47
N GLY A 289 22.21 64.32 23.82
CA GLY A 289 21.01 65.08 23.50
C GLY A 289 19.75 64.63 24.25
N ARG A 290 19.73 64.86 25.56
CA ARG A 290 18.59 64.88 26.47
C ARG A 290 17.37 65.59 25.84
N SER A 291 16.13 65.04 25.95
CA SER A 291 14.87 65.76 26.28
C SER A 291 13.55 65.22 25.65
N LYS A 292 12.57 64.97 26.55
CA LYS A 292 11.10 65.18 26.45
C LYS A 292 10.17 64.24 25.66
N ARG A 293 9.50 63.36 26.43
CA ARG A 293 8.05 63.43 26.81
C ARG A 293 7.07 64.16 25.86
N LYS A 294 6.12 63.40 25.27
CA LYS A 294 4.65 63.66 25.14
C LYS A 294 4.05 62.50 24.33
N LYS A 295 3.25 61.57 24.88
CA LYS A 295 1.80 61.58 25.24
C LYS A 295 0.84 62.18 24.18
N ARG A 296 -0.15 61.33 23.83
CA ARG A 296 -1.42 61.52 23.07
C ARG A 296 -1.29 61.49 21.54
N HIS A 297 -2.19 60.85 20.79
CA HIS A 297 -3.61 60.54 21.03
C HIS A 297 -3.95 59.05 20.94
#